data_AF-A0A6A7KIJ1-F1
#
_entry.id   AF-A0A6A7KIJ1-F1
#
_cell.length_a   1.000
_cell.length_b   1.000
_cell.length_c   1.000
_cell.angle_alpha   90.00
_cell.angle_beta   90.00
_cell.angle_gamma   90.00
#
_symmetry.space_group_name_H-M   'P 1'
#
loop_
_entity.id
_entity.type
_entity.pdbx_description
1 polymer ?
#
loop_
_entity_poly.entity_id
_entity_poly.type
_entity_poly.pdbx_seq_one_letter_code
_entity_poly.pdbx_strand_id
1 'polypeptide(L)'
;MKKILGIFMLIAGIVIAVTASNATFAYFEADREVHIAIVPDDNELIDLVPLQPYAYINDNGMLVIDLGTTNENYWKLVEKNIAVGEGVSPDSVYVFEHMFGISNHLWEQVPICMNVTYSGSGAIKFFVGEYTNETVAAHEFLVTIYPGETVPIGMLIDSEGLDAGEALSGTLNFDAELGECEEEE
;
A
#
# COMPACT_ATOMS: atom_id res chain seq x y z
N MET A 1 -84.81 -5.80 -15.78
CA MET A 1 -83.88 -6.33 -16.80
C MET A 1 -82.68 -5.41 -17.06
N LYS A 2 -82.85 -4.11 -17.34
CA LYS A 2 -81.73 -3.19 -17.64
C LYS A 2 -80.65 -3.07 -16.53
N LYS A 3 -81.04 -3.16 -15.24
CA LYS A 3 -80.10 -3.12 -14.10
C LYS A 3 -79.21 -4.38 -13.98
N ILE A 4 -79.73 -5.54 -14.39
CA ILE A 4 -78.99 -6.83 -14.36
C ILE A 4 -77.94 -6.85 -15.46
N LEU A 5 -78.27 -6.29 -16.64
CA LEU A 5 -77.35 -6.17 -17.76
C LEU A 5 -76.15 -5.26 -17.43
N GLY A 6 -76.40 -4.14 -16.72
CA GLY A 6 -75.34 -3.23 -16.28
C GLY A 6 -74.38 -3.87 -15.27
N ILE A 7 -74.90 -4.67 -14.34
CA ILE A 7 -74.07 -5.42 -13.38
C ILE A 7 -73.23 -6.48 -14.11
N PHE A 8 -73.81 -7.19 -15.09
CA PHE A 8 -73.06 -8.15 -15.89
C PHE A 8 -71.92 -7.51 -16.70
N MET A 9 -72.14 -6.33 -17.28
CA MET A 9 -71.10 -5.59 -17.97
C MET A 9 -70.01 -5.08 -17.02
N LEU A 10 -70.37 -4.65 -15.81
CA LEU A 10 -69.39 -4.25 -14.80
C LEU A 10 -68.50 -5.43 -14.39
N ILE A 11 -69.10 -6.59 -14.12
CA ILE A 11 -68.36 -7.81 -13.76
C ILE A 11 -67.45 -8.24 -14.92
N ALA A 12 -67.96 -8.24 -16.14
CA ALA A 12 -67.15 -8.54 -17.33
C ALA A 12 -65.98 -7.56 -17.50
N GLY A 13 -66.20 -6.27 -17.28
CA GLY A 13 -65.15 -5.24 -17.35
C GLY A 13 -64.06 -5.42 -16.30
N ILE A 14 -64.44 -5.76 -15.06
CA ILE A 14 -63.48 -6.05 -13.98
C ILE A 14 -62.66 -7.30 -14.29
N VAL A 15 -63.29 -8.37 -14.78
CA VAL A 15 -62.59 -9.62 -15.14
C VAL A 15 -61.59 -9.36 -16.27
N ILE A 16 -61.96 -8.58 -17.28
CA ILE A 16 -61.05 -8.19 -18.38
C ILE A 16 -59.91 -7.32 -17.86
N ALA A 17 -60.18 -6.35 -16.97
CA ALA A 17 -59.15 -5.48 -16.42
C ALA A 17 -58.11 -6.26 -15.59
N VAL A 18 -58.58 -7.19 -14.73
CA VAL A 18 -57.71 -8.02 -13.87
C VAL A 18 -56.91 -9.04 -14.67
N THR A 19 -57.49 -9.61 -15.73
CA THR A 19 -56.80 -10.59 -16.58
C THR A 19 -55.84 -9.94 -17.59
N ALA A 20 -56.08 -8.67 -17.97
CA ALA A 20 -55.16 -7.90 -18.81
C ALA A 20 -53.97 -7.35 -18.04
N SER A 21 -54.10 -7.12 -16.72
CA SER A 21 -53.00 -6.75 -15.85
C SER A 21 -52.17 -7.97 -15.44
N ASN A 22 -51.53 -8.64 -16.40
CA ASN A 22 -50.38 -9.49 -16.10
C ASN A 22 -49.19 -8.57 -15.79
N ALA A 23 -49.14 -8.04 -14.57
CA ALA A 23 -47.92 -7.45 -14.03
C ALA A 23 -46.95 -8.61 -13.76
N THR A 24 -46.26 -9.06 -14.81
CA THR A 24 -45.10 -9.95 -14.66
C THR A 24 -44.01 -9.10 -14.03
N PHE A 25 -43.91 -9.12 -12.70
CA PHE A 25 -42.71 -8.69 -12.02
C PHE A 25 -41.61 -9.63 -12.49
N ALA A 26 -40.79 -9.15 -13.43
CA ALA A 26 -39.55 -9.84 -13.78
C ALA A 26 -38.70 -9.81 -12.51
N TYR A 27 -38.66 -10.94 -11.81
CA TYR A 27 -37.66 -11.16 -10.77
C TYR A 27 -36.32 -11.18 -11.48
N PHE A 28 -35.58 -10.07 -11.37
CA PHE A 28 -34.18 -10.04 -11.75
C PHE A 28 -33.40 -10.54 -10.55
N GLU A 29 -33.06 -11.83 -10.57
CA GLU A 29 -32.10 -12.40 -9.65
C GLU A 29 -30.71 -11.99 -10.19
N ALA A 30 -30.04 -11.11 -9.46
CA ALA A 30 -28.70 -10.66 -9.81
C ALA A 30 -27.71 -11.35 -8.87
N ASP A 31 -27.02 -12.35 -9.40
CA ASP A 31 -25.87 -12.94 -8.71
C ASP A 31 -24.76 -11.90 -8.66
N ARG A 32 -24.33 -11.56 -7.43
CA ARG A 32 -23.17 -10.70 -7.20
C ARG A 32 -22.08 -11.55 -6.59
N GLU A 33 -20.98 -11.69 -7.31
CA GLU A 33 -19.79 -12.37 -6.83
C GLU A 33 -18.75 -11.34 -6.40
N VAL A 34 -18.07 -11.61 -5.30
CA VAL A 34 -16.94 -10.82 -4.79
C VAL A 34 -15.70 -11.68 -4.90
N HIS A 35 -14.72 -11.21 -5.66
CA HIS A 35 -13.41 -11.84 -5.82
C HIS A 35 -12.35 -10.86 -5.32
N ILE A 36 -11.65 -11.20 -4.24
CA ILE A 36 -10.57 -10.40 -3.65
C ILE A 36 -9.30 -11.24 -3.73
N ALA A 37 -8.30 -10.74 -4.46
CA ALA A 37 -6.98 -11.35 -4.49
C ALA A 37 -6.13 -10.75 -3.37
N ILE A 38 -5.45 -11.61 -2.61
CA ILE A 38 -4.35 -11.18 -1.73
C ILE A 38 -3.08 -11.33 -2.56
N VAL A 39 -2.36 -10.24 -2.71
CA VAL A 39 -1.15 -10.14 -3.55
C VAL A 39 0.02 -9.69 -2.67
N PRO A 40 1.28 -9.86 -3.12
CA PRO A 40 2.43 -9.38 -2.36
C PRO A 40 2.64 -7.87 -2.50
N ASP A 41 3.45 -7.27 -1.61
CA ASP A 41 3.64 -5.81 -1.45
C ASP A 41 3.99 -5.05 -2.73
N ASP A 42 4.57 -5.71 -3.74
CA ASP A 42 4.98 -5.10 -5.01
C ASP A 42 3.88 -5.10 -6.08
N ASN A 43 2.77 -5.78 -5.83
CA ASN A 43 1.63 -5.90 -6.72
C ASN A 43 0.32 -5.44 -6.07
N GLU A 44 0.39 -4.89 -4.85
CA GLU A 44 -0.73 -4.28 -4.15
C GLU A 44 -1.13 -2.92 -4.78
N LEU A 45 -2.33 -2.44 -4.46
CA LEU A 45 -2.73 -1.07 -4.84
C LEU A 45 -2.00 0.00 -4.02
N ILE A 46 -1.39 -0.39 -2.91
CA ILE A 46 -0.49 0.40 -2.11
C ILE A 46 0.81 -0.40 -2.10
N ASP A 47 1.77 -0.04 -2.94
CA ASP A 47 2.96 -0.87 -3.15
C ASP A 47 4.24 -0.24 -2.60
N LEU A 48 5.24 -1.10 -2.35
CA LEU A 48 6.59 -0.72 -1.96
C LEU A 48 7.52 -0.80 -3.16
N VAL A 49 8.19 0.32 -3.47
CA VAL A 49 9.06 0.46 -4.65
C VAL A 49 10.51 0.56 -4.21
N PRO A 50 11.39 -0.42 -4.55
CA PRO A 50 12.81 -0.28 -4.30
C PRO A 50 13.43 0.81 -5.20
N LEU A 51 14.16 1.75 -4.61
CA LEU A 51 14.75 2.89 -5.33
C LEU A 51 16.28 2.86 -5.35
N GLN A 52 16.92 2.15 -4.41
CA GLN A 52 18.37 1.95 -4.36
C GLN A 52 18.75 0.49 -4.64
N PRO A 53 20.00 0.22 -5.09
CA PRO A 53 20.47 -1.13 -5.38
C PRO A 53 20.45 -2.10 -4.18
N TYR A 54 20.44 -1.56 -2.96
CA TYR A 54 20.42 -2.31 -1.71
C TYR A 54 19.00 -2.64 -1.24
N ALA A 55 17.99 -1.97 -1.81
CA ALA A 55 16.59 -2.28 -1.60
C ALA A 55 16.10 -3.18 -2.74
N TYR A 56 15.33 -4.22 -2.43
CA TYR A 56 14.72 -5.08 -3.44
C TYR A 56 13.48 -5.79 -2.90
N ILE A 57 12.64 -6.28 -3.80
CA ILE A 57 11.54 -7.17 -3.48
C ILE A 57 12.06 -8.61 -3.61
N ASN A 58 11.93 -9.40 -2.54
CA ASN A 58 12.34 -10.80 -2.56
C ASN A 58 11.28 -11.72 -3.20
N ASP A 59 11.58 -13.01 -3.31
CA ASP A 59 10.65 -14.00 -3.91
C ASP A 59 9.30 -14.14 -3.18
N ASN A 60 9.20 -13.68 -1.92
CA ASN A 60 7.95 -13.65 -1.17
C ASN A 60 7.18 -12.32 -1.36
N GLY A 61 7.72 -11.39 -2.16
CA GLY A 61 7.15 -10.08 -2.40
C GLY A 61 7.35 -9.07 -1.27
N MET A 62 8.27 -9.34 -0.33
CA MET A 62 8.55 -8.40 0.76
C MET A 62 9.69 -7.44 0.37
N LEU A 63 9.58 -6.18 0.77
CA LEU A 63 10.68 -5.23 0.69
C LEU A 63 11.83 -5.63 1.65
N VAL A 64 13.02 -5.78 1.10
CA VAL A 64 14.26 -6.08 1.83
C VAL A 64 15.27 -4.99 1.55
N ILE A 65 15.89 -4.48 2.62
CA ILE A 65 17.07 -3.61 2.55
C ILE A 65 18.25 -4.42 3.09
N ASP A 66 19.19 -4.77 2.22
CA ASP A 66 20.41 -5.51 2.58
C ASP A 66 21.64 -4.79 2.05
N LEU A 67 22.43 -4.23 2.97
CA LEU A 67 23.69 -3.52 2.69
C LEU A 67 24.91 -4.45 2.71
N GLY A 68 24.72 -5.74 3.00
CA GLY A 68 25.77 -6.75 3.10
C GLY A 68 26.00 -7.53 1.81
N THR A 69 26.98 -8.45 1.88
CA THR A 69 27.29 -9.40 0.80
C THR A 69 26.23 -10.49 0.62
N THR A 70 25.28 -10.60 1.56
CA THR A 70 24.12 -11.49 1.49
C THR A 70 23.03 -10.97 0.55
N ASN A 71 23.12 -9.72 0.10
CA ASN A 71 22.17 -9.14 -0.82
C ASN A 71 22.13 -9.97 -2.12
N GLU A 72 20.95 -10.45 -2.51
CA GLU A 72 20.78 -11.32 -3.67
C GLU A 72 21.16 -10.63 -5.01
N ASN A 73 21.15 -9.30 -5.02
CA ASN A 73 21.57 -8.49 -6.14
C ASN A 73 23.06 -8.11 -6.10
N TYR A 74 23.80 -8.42 -5.02
CA TYR A 74 25.21 -8.08 -4.85
C TYR A 74 26.05 -8.46 -6.09
N TRP A 75 26.02 -9.75 -6.47
CA TRP A 75 26.81 -10.23 -7.62
C TRP A 75 26.37 -9.62 -8.95
N LYS A 76 25.05 -9.41 -9.15
CA LYS A 76 24.52 -8.76 -10.36
C LYS A 76 25.01 -7.31 -10.50
N LEU A 77 25.19 -6.62 -9.38
CA LEU A 77 25.70 -5.25 -9.35
C LEU A 77 27.21 -5.22 -9.63
N VAL A 78 27.97 -6.14 -9.03
CA VAL A 78 29.40 -6.33 -9.33
C VAL A 78 29.62 -6.62 -10.81
N GLU A 79 28.83 -7.51 -11.43
CA GLU A 79 28.90 -7.83 -12.87
C GLU A 79 28.64 -6.61 -13.75
N LYS A 80 27.81 -5.67 -13.28
CA LYS A 80 27.54 -4.39 -13.95
C LYS A 80 28.63 -3.33 -13.70
N ASN A 81 29.74 -3.69 -13.06
CA ASN A 81 30.81 -2.79 -12.61
C ASN A 81 30.31 -1.67 -11.68
N ILE A 82 29.26 -1.95 -10.90
CA ILE A 82 28.80 -1.06 -9.84
C ILE A 82 29.56 -1.44 -8.57
N ALA A 83 30.26 -0.47 -7.99
CA ALA A 83 30.92 -0.66 -6.70
C ALA A 83 29.84 -0.80 -5.62
N VAL A 84 29.66 -2.02 -5.14
CA VAL A 84 28.77 -2.34 -4.01
C VAL A 84 29.60 -2.43 -2.74
N GLY A 85 29.16 -1.73 -1.70
CA GLY A 85 29.74 -1.85 -0.38
C GLY A 85 29.37 -3.21 0.24
N GLU A 86 30.18 -3.67 1.20
CA GLU A 86 29.93 -4.90 1.97
C GLU A 86 29.32 -4.60 3.35
N GLY A 87 28.80 -3.38 3.53
CA GLY A 87 28.22 -2.88 4.78
C GLY A 87 28.53 -1.39 5.00
N VAL A 88 28.42 -0.98 6.27
CA VAL A 88 28.76 0.36 6.76
C VAL A 88 30.02 0.30 7.61
N SER A 89 30.82 1.38 7.61
CA SER A 89 32.00 1.47 8.50
C SER A 89 31.55 1.74 9.93
N PRO A 90 32.24 1.20 10.95
CA PRO A 90 32.10 1.63 12.35
C PRO A 90 32.25 3.14 12.53
N ASP A 91 31.70 3.65 13.62
CA ASP A 91 31.90 5.03 14.09
C ASP A 91 31.57 6.10 13.03
N SER A 92 30.54 5.83 12.23
CA SER A 92 30.16 6.66 11.09
C SER A 92 28.64 6.88 11.02
N VAL A 93 28.24 8.01 10.44
CA VAL A 93 26.84 8.28 10.09
C VAL A 93 26.68 8.22 8.59
N TYR A 94 25.77 7.35 8.13
CA TYR A 94 25.41 7.20 6.73
C TYR A 94 23.99 7.71 6.50
N VAL A 95 23.81 8.46 5.41
CA VAL A 95 22.52 8.95 4.94
C VAL A 95 22.30 8.40 3.54
N PHE A 96 21.27 7.59 3.38
CA PHE A 96 20.83 7.08 2.10
C PHE A 96 19.53 7.77 1.72
N GLU A 97 19.59 8.67 0.75
CA GLU A 97 18.41 9.30 0.20
C GLU A 97 17.64 8.32 -0.69
N HIS A 98 16.31 8.38 -0.59
CA HIS A 98 15.39 7.62 -1.42
C HIS A 98 15.73 6.12 -1.48
N MET A 99 15.79 5.44 -0.34
CA MET A 99 16.09 4.01 -0.24
C MET A 99 15.00 3.16 -0.90
N PHE A 100 13.74 3.47 -0.60
CA PHE A 100 12.54 2.90 -1.21
C PHE A 100 11.45 3.96 -1.29
N GLY A 101 10.36 3.69 -1.98
CA GLY A 101 9.18 4.53 -2.05
C GLY A 101 7.92 3.78 -1.65
N ILE A 102 6.91 4.52 -1.22
CA ILE A 102 5.58 3.99 -0.94
C ILE A 102 4.63 4.66 -1.93
N SER A 103 3.87 3.87 -2.69
CA SER A 103 2.99 4.39 -3.73
C SER A 103 1.51 4.19 -3.40
N ASN A 104 0.66 5.05 -3.97
CA ASN A 104 -0.78 4.94 -3.86
C ASN A 104 -1.41 4.84 -5.25
N HIS A 105 -1.82 3.63 -5.62
CA HIS A 105 -2.53 3.31 -6.86
C HIS A 105 -4.01 2.98 -6.63
N LEU A 106 -4.59 3.37 -5.49
CA LEU A 106 -6.01 3.17 -5.21
C LEU A 106 -6.88 3.80 -6.30
N TRP A 107 -7.84 3.01 -6.79
CA TRP A 107 -8.75 3.45 -7.86
C TRP A 107 -9.77 4.47 -7.37
N GLU A 108 -10.01 4.53 -6.05
CA GLU A 108 -10.88 5.47 -5.37
C GLU A 108 -10.41 6.93 -5.46
N GLN A 109 -9.14 7.16 -5.86
CA GLN A 109 -8.53 8.49 -5.98
C GLN A 109 -8.58 9.28 -4.66
N VAL A 110 -8.29 8.60 -3.55
CA VAL A 110 -8.20 9.19 -2.20
C VAL A 110 -6.77 9.11 -1.66
N PRO A 111 -6.31 10.09 -0.87
CA PRO A 111 -5.04 9.99 -0.17
C PRO A 111 -5.06 8.85 0.85
N ILE A 112 -3.87 8.34 1.17
CA ILE A 112 -3.66 7.41 2.27
C ILE A 112 -2.73 8.05 3.30
N CYS A 113 -3.04 7.83 4.57
CA CYS A 113 -2.11 8.05 5.66
C CYS A 113 -1.43 6.72 5.95
N MET A 114 -0.11 6.68 5.74
CA MET A 114 0.70 5.52 6.04
C MET A 114 1.45 5.76 7.35
N ASN A 115 1.22 4.89 8.34
CA ASN A 115 2.07 4.78 9.51
C ASN A 115 3.16 3.73 9.24
N VAL A 116 4.41 4.17 9.32
CA VAL A 116 5.57 3.29 9.16
C VAL A 116 6.28 3.18 10.50
N THR A 117 6.40 1.96 11.01
CA THR A 117 7.10 1.68 12.26
C THR A 117 8.27 0.74 12.04
N TYR A 118 9.40 1.04 12.66
CA TYR A 118 10.60 0.22 12.63
C TYR A 118 10.88 -0.37 14.02
N SER A 119 10.94 -1.70 14.08
CA SER A 119 11.25 -2.46 15.29
C SER A 119 12.60 -3.18 15.12
N GLY A 120 13.69 -2.44 15.33
CA GLY A 120 15.04 -2.98 15.25
C GLY A 120 16.06 -2.17 16.04
N SER A 121 17.32 -2.19 15.58
CA SER A 121 18.39 -1.43 16.21
C SER A 121 18.13 0.08 16.19
N GLY A 122 18.35 0.76 17.32
CA GLY A 122 18.25 2.21 17.43
C GLY A 122 19.27 2.99 16.58
N ALA A 123 20.24 2.28 16.00
CA ALA A 123 21.18 2.79 15.00
C ALA A 123 20.51 3.12 13.65
N ILE A 124 19.35 2.54 13.35
CA ILE A 124 18.69 2.69 12.04
C ILE A 124 17.44 3.53 12.21
N LYS A 125 17.35 4.61 11.43
CA LYS A 125 16.19 5.52 11.39
C LYS A 125 15.78 5.79 9.95
N PHE A 126 14.54 6.23 9.76
CA PHE A 126 13.97 6.54 8.45
C PHE A 126 13.45 7.97 8.41
N PHE A 127 13.39 8.55 7.21
CA PHE A 127 12.88 9.90 7.01
C PHE A 127 12.16 10.02 5.67
N VAL A 128 11.25 10.98 5.57
CA VAL A 128 10.49 11.27 4.35
C VAL A 128 11.18 12.37 3.55
N GLY A 129 11.32 12.18 2.24
CA GLY A 129 11.90 13.17 1.34
C GLY A 129 13.43 13.29 1.43
N GLU A 130 13.93 14.52 1.25
CA GLU A 130 15.36 14.82 1.16
C GLU A 130 16.00 15.03 2.54
N TYR A 131 17.29 14.70 2.67
CA TYR A 131 17.99 14.92 3.94
C TYR A 131 18.50 16.37 4.05
N THR A 132 18.06 17.06 5.08
CA THR A 132 18.41 18.44 5.41
C THR A 132 18.80 18.55 6.88
N ASN A 133 19.33 19.70 7.29
CA ASN A 133 19.64 19.95 8.71
C ASN A 133 18.39 19.95 9.62
N GLU A 134 17.19 20.04 9.04
CA GLU A 134 15.91 20.05 9.74
C GLU A 134 15.20 18.68 9.65
N THR A 135 15.75 17.73 8.90
CA THR A 135 15.11 16.42 8.68
C THR A 135 15.09 15.62 9.97
N VAL A 136 13.89 15.22 10.37
CA VAL A 136 13.66 14.36 11.53
C VAL A 136 13.65 12.91 11.06
N ALA A 137 14.75 12.20 11.31
CA ALA A 137 14.78 10.75 11.13
C ALA A 137 14.26 10.07 12.41
N ALA A 138 13.32 9.14 12.26
CA ALA A 138 12.62 8.48 13.35
C ALA A 138 12.47 6.97 13.12
N HIS A 139 12.05 6.25 14.15
CA HIS A 139 11.63 4.85 14.06
C HIS A 139 10.14 4.71 13.75
N GLU A 140 9.36 5.78 13.92
CA GLU A 140 7.95 5.84 13.59
C GLU A 140 7.69 7.18 12.93
N PHE A 141 6.98 7.16 11.80
CA PHE A 141 6.58 8.36 11.10
C PHE A 141 5.30 8.13 10.32
N LEU A 142 4.54 9.21 10.18
CA LEU A 142 3.34 9.28 9.37
C LEU A 142 3.67 9.96 8.04
N VAL A 143 3.11 9.44 6.95
CA VAL A 143 3.25 10.04 5.62
C VAL A 143 1.94 9.99 4.86
N THR A 144 1.52 11.15 4.35
CA THR A 144 0.39 11.27 3.44
C THR A 144 0.86 10.99 2.03
N ILE A 145 0.19 10.08 1.32
CA ILE A 145 0.52 9.71 -0.07
C ILE A 145 -0.71 9.95 -0.94
N TYR A 146 -0.59 10.92 -1.86
CA TYR A 146 -1.68 11.28 -2.76
C TYR A 146 -1.90 10.26 -3.88
N PRO A 147 -3.09 10.22 -4.51
CA PRO A 147 -3.35 9.32 -5.63
C PRO A 147 -2.34 9.45 -6.77
N GLY A 148 -1.74 8.32 -7.18
CA GLY A 148 -0.72 8.24 -8.22
C GLY A 148 0.66 8.76 -7.82
N GLU A 149 0.85 9.15 -6.55
CA GLU A 149 2.13 9.58 -6.01
C GLU A 149 2.96 8.37 -5.55
N THR A 150 4.28 8.53 -5.59
CA THR A 150 5.22 7.68 -4.86
C THR A 150 6.05 8.58 -3.97
N VAL A 151 5.90 8.43 -2.66
CA VAL A 151 6.67 9.21 -1.69
C VAL A 151 7.96 8.46 -1.35
N PRO A 152 9.14 9.06 -1.58
CA PRO A 152 10.39 8.39 -1.32
C PRO A 152 10.78 8.49 0.17
N ILE A 153 11.30 7.40 0.70
CA ILE A 153 11.72 7.21 2.08
C ILE A 153 13.24 7.02 2.11
N GLY A 154 13.92 7.88 2.85
CA GLY A 154 15.34 7.77 3.14
C GLY A 154 15.63 6.97 4.40
N MET A 155 16.90 6.58 4.56
CA MET A 155 17.38 5.83 5.71
C MET A 155 18.66 6.46 6.24
N LEU A 156 18.75 6.57 7.57
CA LEU A 156 19.92 7.01 8.30
C LEU A 156 20.44 5.85 9.14
N ILE A 157 21.75 5.60 9.07
CA ILE A 157 22.44 4.63 9.91
C ILE A 157 23.49 5.36 10.74
N ASP A 158 23.31 5.34 12.05
CA ASP A 158 24.27 5.80 13.03
C ASP A 158 24.99 4.60 13.64
N SER A 159 26.24 4.40 13.23
CA SER A 159 27.08 3.28 13.67
C SER A 159 28.09 3.68 14.75
N GLU A 160 27.90 4.83 15.40
CA GLU A 160 28.74 5.26 16.52
C GLU A 160 28.75 4.23 17.65
N GLY A 161 29.95 3.78 18.03
CA GLY A 161 30.14 2.81 19.09
C GLY A 161 29.83 1.36 18.73
N LEU A 162 29.63 1.05 17.44
CA LEU A 162 29.46 -0.33 16.95
C LEU A 162 30.79 -0.89 16.44
N ASP A 163 31.08 -2.16 16.71
CA ASP A 163 32.29 -2.82 16.20
C ASP A 163 32.11 -3.40 14.79
N ALA A 164 33.22 -3.54 14.06
CA ALA A 164 33.22 -4.19 12.76
C ALA A 164 32.76 -5.66 12.86
N GLY A 165 31.80 -6.05 12.04
CA GLY A 165 31.21 -7.39 12.03
C GLY A 165 29.97 -7.54 12.92
N GLU A 166 29.58 -6.50 13.65
CA GLU A 166 28.24 -6.45 14.25
C GLU A 166 27.16 -6.39 13.15
N ALA A 167 26.09 -7.15 13.36
CA ALA A 167 24.95 -7.20 12.46
C ALA A 167 23.79 -6.38 13.03
N LEU A 168 23.28 -5.45 12.23
CA LEU A 168 22.08 -4.69 12.53
C LEU A 168 20.89 -5.31 11.79
N SER A 169 19.78 -5.53 12.49
CA SER A 169 18.55 -6.05 11.92
C SER A 169 17.33 -5.40 12.57
N GLY A 170 16.21 -5.50 11.86
CA GLY A 170 14.92 -4.99 12.30
C GLY A 170 13.85 -5.24 11.26
N THR A 171 12.62 -4.88 11.60
CA THR A 171 11.45 -5.03 10.75
C THR A 171 10.77 -3.69 10.56
N LEU A 172 10.39 -3.39 9.32
CA LEU A 172 9.46 -2.30 9.00
C LEU A 172 8.04 -2.85 8.96
N ASN A 173 7.09 -2.18 9.61
CA ASN A 173 5.66 -2.42 9.48
C ASN A 173 5.01 -1.19 8.87
N PHE A 174 4.00 -1.45 8.05
CA PHE A 174 3.27 -0.46 7.27
C PHE A 174 1.78 -0.62 7.55
N ASP A 175 1.16 0.41 8.10
CA ASP A 175 -0.27 0.43 8.41
C ASP A 175 -0.91 1.60 7.66
N ALA A 176 -1.79 1.29 6.70
CA ALA A 176 -2.42 2.27 5.84
C ALA A 176 -3.86 2.56 6.26
N GLU A 177 -4.20 3.84 6.40
CA GLU A 177 -5.56 4.33 6.61
C GLU A 177 -5.97 5.27 5.46
N LEU A 178 -7.27 5.28 5.13
CA LEU A 178 -7.80 6.18 4.10
C LEU A 178 -7.89 7.60 4.66
N GLY A 179 -7.32 8.58 3.94
CA GLY A 179 -7.31 9.98 4.34
C GLY A 179 -5.91 10.59 4.30
N GLU A 180 -5.82 11.86 4.69
CA GLU A 180 -4.52 12.50 4.99
C GLU A 180 -4.15 12.20 6.45
N CYS A 181 -2.86 12.18 6.76
CA CYS A 181 -2.43 12.04 8.15
C CYS A 181 -2.84 13.27 8.97
N GLU A 182 -3.41 13.02 10.15
CA GLU A 182 -3.67 14.09 11.10
C GLU A 182 -2.35 14.48 11.77
N GLU A 183 -2.02 15.78 11.77
CA GLU A 183 -0.96 16.28 12.64
C GLU A 183 -1.44 16.12 14.09
N GLU A 184 -0.74 15.34 14.90
CA GLU A 184 -1.01 15.33 16.35
C GLU A 184 -0.71 16.74 16.90
N GLU A 185 -1.76 17.51 17.22
CA GLU A 185 -1.70 18.83 17.88
C GLU A 185 -1.10 18.77 19.31
#